data_AF-A0A1F3ZXB5-F1
#
_entry.id   AF-A0A1F3ZXB5-F1
#
_cell.length_a   1.000
_cell.length_b   1.000
_cell.length_c   1.000
_cell.angle_alpha   90.00
_cell.angle_beta   90.00
_cell.angle_gamma   90.00
#
_symmetry.space_group_name_H-M   'P 1'
#
loop_
_entity.id
_entity.type
_entity.pdbx_description
1 polymer ?
#
loop_
_entity_poly.entity_id
_entity_poly.type
_entity_poly.pdbx_seq_one_letter_code
_entity_poly.pdbx_strand_id
1 'polypeptide(L)' 'MSEEDPVKLKGPGGLSMRQIHEQTKKSMARDREAAMKTRNALLQQKSRWQRFVRYVWDKKRG' A
#
# COMPACT_ATOMS: atom_id res chain seq x y z
N MET A 1 0.30 14.73 37.78
CA MET A 1 0.42 14.66 36.31
C MET A 1 1.51 13.65 36.05
N SER A 2 1.13 12.44 35.67
CA SER A 2 2.07 11.35 35.47
C SER A 2 2.80 11.60 34.17
N GLU A 3 4.10 11.86 34.23
CA GLU A 3 4.97 11.81 33.05
C GLU A 3 5.12 10.33 32.69
N GLU A 4 4.21 9.81 31.86
CA GLU A 4 4.33 8.47 31.31
C GLU A 4 5.60 8.40 30.45
N ASP A 5 6.69 7.91 31.04
CA ASP A 5 7.95 7.60 30.36
C ASP A 5 7.68 6.89 29.03
N PRO A 6 8.04 7.48 27.87
CA PRO A 6 7.79 6.89 26.55
C PRO A 6 8.55 5.58 26.32
N VAL A 7 9.50 5.26 27.21
CA VAL A 7 10.24 3.99 27.26
C VAL A 7 9.41 2.88 27.94
N LYS A 8 8.45 3.26 28.79
CA LYS A 8 7.59 2.34 29.55
C LYS A 8 6.32 1.94 28.79
N LEU A 9 5.97 2.69 27.75
CA LEU A 9 4.95 2.33 26.75
C LEU A 9 5.47 1.19 25.87
N LYS A 10 5.33 -0.03 26.38
CA LYS A 10 5.55 -1.28 25.65
C LYS A 10 4.28 -1.66 24.89
N GLY A 11 4.41 -1.92 23.60
CA GLY A 11 3.37 -2.54 22.79
C GLY A 11 3.28 -4.06 23.02
N PRO A 12 2.40 -4.76 22.28
CA PRO A 12 2.22 -6.20 22.43
C PRO A 12 3.56 -6.94 22.24
N GLY A 13 3.85 -7.90 23.13
CA GLY A 13 5.11 -8.66 23.14
C GLY A 13 6.30 -7.96 23.83
N GLY A 14 6.09 -6.82 24.49
CA GLY A 14 7.14 -6.12 25.25
C GLY A 14 8.07 -5.26 24.38
N LEU A 15 7.72 -5.06 23.11
CA LEU A 15 8.44 -4.22 22.16
C LEU A 15 8.21 -2.74 22.47
N SER A 16 9.27 -1.92 22.35
CA SER A 16 9.12 -0.47 22.45
C SER A 16 8.36 0.07 21.24
N MET A 17 7.60 1.16 21.43
CA MET A 17 6.88 1.82 20.33
C MET A 17 7.80 2.23 19.17
N ARG A 18 9.07 2.59 19.46
CA ARG A 18 10.08 2.87 18.43
C ARG A 18 10.37 1.65 17.55
N GLN A 19 10.53 0.47 18.15
CA GLN A 19 10.79 -0.76 17.39
C GLN A 19 9.59 -1.16 16.53
N ILE A 20 8.37 -1.05 17.07
CA ILE A 20 7.14 -1.33 16.33
C ILE A 20 7.00 -0.37 15.14
N HIS A 21 7.30 0.91 15.34
CA HIS A 21 7.28 1.90 14.27
C HIS A 21 8.28 1.56 13.15
N GLU A 22 9.53 1.21 13.50
CA GLU A 22 10.55 0.84 12.54
C GLU A 22 10.20 -0.44 11.77
N GLN A 23 9.67 -1.45 12.46
CA GLN A 23 9.25 -2.70 11.83
C GLN A 23 8.06 -2.51 10.90
N THR A 24 7.08 -1.70 11.31
CA THR A 24 5.91 -1.33 10.50
C THR A 24 6.34 -0.54 9.27
N LYS A 25 7.23 0.44 9.44
CA LYS A 25 7.76 1.26 8.34
C LYS A 25 8.48 0.41 7.29
N LYS A 26 9.32 -0.53 7.72
CA LYS A 26 10.00 -1.47 6.82
C LYS A 26 9.02 -2.38 6.09
N SER A 27 8.00 -2.88 6.78
CA SER A 27 6.99 -3.77 6.17
C SER A 27 6.12 -3.02 5.16
N MET A 28 5.67 -1.81 5.51
CA MET A 28 4.90 -0.93 4.63
C MET A 28 5.70 -0.54 3.37
N ALA A 29 6.99 -0.23 3.50
CA ALA A 29 7.83 0.08 2.34
C ALA A 29 7.92 -1.11 1.37
N ARG A 30 8.08 -2.32 1.90
CA ARG A 30 8.13 -3.57 1.11
C ARG A 30 6.81 -3.83 0.38
N ASP A 31 5.69 -3.71 1.09
CA ASP A 31 4.36 -3.87 0.50
C ASP A 31 4.05 -2.82 -0.55
N ARG A 32 4.48 -1.58 -0.33
CA ARG A 32 4.32 -0.50 -1.30
C ARG A 32 5.10 -0.77 -2.58
N GLU A 33 6.32 -1.28 -2.48
CA GLU A 33 7.12 -1.65 -3.65
C GLU A 33 6.47 -2.82 -4.42
N ALA A 34 5.99 -3.85 -3.71
CA ALA A 34 5.27 -4.97 -4.31
C ALA A 34 3.95 -4.54 -4.97
N ALA A 35 3.18 -3.67 -4.31
CA ALA A 35 1.94 -3.10 -4.83
C ALA A 35 2.17 -2.19 -6.04
N MET A 36 3.27 -1.43 -6.06
CA MET A 36 3.64 -0.61 -7.22
C MET A 36 4.05 -1.48 -8.42
N LYS A 37 4.87 -2.51 -8.21
CA LYS A 37 5.27 -3.45 -9.28
C LYS A 37 4.06 -4.18 -9.87
N THR A 38 3.16 -4.68 -9.02
CA THR A 38 1.92 -5.34 -9.47
C THR A 38 0.96 -4.38 -10.16
N ARG A 39 0.74 -3.17 -9.62
CA ARG A 39 -0.05 -2.14 -10.34
C ARG A 39 0.54 -1.80 -11.70
N ASN A 40 1.85 -1.59 -11.80
CA ASN A 40 2.49 -1.30 -13.08
C ASN A 40 2.35 -2.45 -14.08
N ALA A 41 2.47 -3.70 -13.62
CA ALA A 41 2.25 -4.88 -14.46
C ALA A 41 0.79 -4.99 -14.93
N LEU A 42 -0.17 -4.73 -14.05
CA LEU A 42 -1.61 -4.71 -14.38
C LEU A 42 -1.97 -3.54 -15.33
N LEU A 43 -1.30 -2.40 -15.19
CA LEU A 43 -1.46 -1.25 -16.09
C LEU A 43 -0.81 -1.48 -17.46
N GLN A 44 0.29 -2.24 -17.52
CA GLN A 44 0.90 -2.67 -18.79
C GLN A 44 0.00 -3.66 -19.55
N GLN A 45 -0.65 -4.57 -18.83
CA GLN A 45 -1.61 -5.52 -19.39
C GLN A 45 -2.98 -4.83 -19.57
N LYS A 46 -3.10 -3.90 -20.53
CA LYS A 46 -4.40 -3.33 -20.90
C LYS A 46 -5.37 -4.45 -21.26
N SER A 47 -6.29 -4.73 -20.34
CA SER A 47 -7.26 -5.81 -20.44
C SER A 47 -8.06 -5.69 -21.74
N ARG A 48 -8.30 -6.81 -22.42
CA ARG A 48 -9.13 -6.87 -23.64
C ARG A 48 -10.50 -6.23 -23.41
N TRP A 49 -11.01 -6.29 -22.18
CA TRP A 49 -12.24 -5.60 -21.76
C TRP A 49 -12.14 -4.08 -21.74
N GLN A 50 -11.04 -3.50 -21.25
CA GLN A 50 -10.83 -2.05 -21.30
C GLN A 50 -10.77 -1.53 -22.74
N ARG A 51 -10.17 -2.32 -23.65
CA ARG A 51 -10.16 -2.00 -25.08
C ARG A 51 -11.56 -2.07 -25.68
N PHE A 52 -12.35 -3.08 -25.33
CA PHE A 52 -13.73 -3.24 -25.79
C PHE A 52 -14.62 -2.08 -25.31
N VAL A 53 -14.56 -1.73 -24.02
CA VAL A 53 -15.32 -0.60 -23.46
C VAL A 53 -14.96 0.70 -24.18
N ARG A 54 -13.67 0.95 -24.43
CA ARG A 54 -13.22 2.13 -25.18
C ARG A 54 -13.74 2.14 -26.62
N TYR A 55 -13.65 1.01 -27.32
CA TYR A 55 -14.17 0.87 -28.69
C TYR A 55 -15.68 1.15 -28.78
N VAL A 56 -16.47 0.60 -27.85
CA VAL A 56 -17.92 0.85 -27.81
C VAL A 56 -18.22 2.33 -27.54
N TRP A 57 -17.41 2.99 -26.72
CA TRP A 57 -17.60 4.40 -26.39
C TRP A 57 -17.22 5.33 -27.54
N ASP A 58 -16.11 5.05 -28.24
CA ASP A 58 -15.71 5.78 -29.45
C ASP A 58 -16.75 5.60 -30.57
N LYS A 59 -17.30 4.39 -30.73
CA LYS A 59 -18.38 4.09 -31.69
C LYS A 59 -19.72 4.78 -31.38
N LYS A 60 -19.95 5.18 -30.13
CA LYS A 60 -21.16 5.95 -29.75
C LYS A 60 -20.98 7.46 -29.89
N ARG A 61 -19.74 7.95 -30.02
CA ARG A 61 -19.41 9.39 -30.15
C ARG A 61 -19.16 9.83 -31.59
N GLY A 62 -18.83 8.91 -32.50
CA GLY A 62 -18.89 9.12 -33.95
C GLY A 62 -20.22 8.64 -34.51
#